data_AF-A0A916LFJ1-F1
#
_entry.id   AF-A0A916LFJ1-F1
#
_cell.length_a   1.000
_cell.length_b   1.000
_cell.length_c   1.000
_cell.angle_alpha   90.00
_cell.angle_beta   90.00
_cell.angle_gamma   90.00
#
_symmetry.space_group_name_H-M   'P 1'
#
loop_
_entity.id
_entity.type
_entity.pdbx_description
1 polymer ?
#
loop_
_entity_poly.entity_id
_entity_poly.type
_entity_poly.pdbx_seq_one_letter_code
_entity_poly.pdbx_strand_id
1 'polypeptide(L)'
;MGLSHYLGGARAAARYVRKHGHPAKNNYGSSLFAVSAAEGLRWAAGTGAALAVFPRYHPRWAWWLTSVPVLREFLVSNLVLVLTP
;
A
#
# COMPACT_ATOMS: atom_id res chain seq x y z
N MET A 1 15.25 6.05 -11.64
CA MET A 1 14.06 5.20 -11.46
C MET A 1 12.86 6.11 -11.69
N GLY A 2 12.14 5.96 -12.80
CA GLY A 2 11.14 6.94 -13.26
C GLY A 2 9.69 6.43 -13.21
N LEU A 3 8.77 7.23 -13.77
CA LEU A 3 7.30 7.05 -13.88
C LEU A 3 6.82 5.66 -14.35
N SER A 4 7.72 4.76 -14.77
CA SER A 4 7.40 3.37 -15.14
C SER A 4 6.81 2.53 -14.02
N HIS A 5 6.92 2.94 -12.75
CA HIS A 5 6.24 2.27 -11.63
C HIS A 5 4.70 2.38 -11.72
N TYR A 6 4.18 3.38 -12.44
CA TYR A 6 2.74 3.56 -12.67
C TYR A 6 2.20 2.72 -13.84
N LEU A 7 3.06 2.14 -14.68
CA LEU A 7 2.66 1.39 -15.88
C LEU A 7 2.48 -0.13 -15.65
N GLY A 8 2.42 -0.55 -14.38
CA GLY A 8 2.14 -1.92 -13.95
C GLY A 8 3.34 -2.62 -13.32
N GLY A 9 3.16 -3.11 -12.09
CA GLY A 9 4.25 -3.70 -11.30
C GLY A 9 4.89 -4.95 -11.91
N ALA A 10 4.17 -5.69 -12.76
CA ALA A 10 4.73 -6.83 -13.50
C ALA A 10 5.78 -6.39 -14.55
N ARG A 11 5.57 -5.27 -15.25
CA ARG A 11 6.55 -4.72 -16.20
C ARG A 11 7.78 -4.15 -15.49
N ALA A 12 7.57 -3.55 -14.31
CA ALA A 12 8.65 -3.07 -13.45
C ALA A 12 9.51 -4.24 -12.94
N ALA A 13 8.89 -5.33 -12.49
CA ALA A 13 9.59 -6.56 -12.08
C ALA A 13 10.39 -7.18 -13.23
N ALA A 14 9.80 -7.32 -14.42
CA ALA A 14 10.51 -7.85 -15.60
C ALA A 14 11.70 -6.96 -16.03
N ARG A 15 11.55 -5.62 -15.95
CA ARG A 15 12.66 -4.69 -16.20
C ARG A 15 13.74 -4.76 -15.14
N TYR A 16 13.36 -4.96 -13.87
CA TYR A 16 14.31 -5.11 -12.77
C TYR A 16 15.17 -6.35 -12.95
N VAL A 17 14.56 -7.50 -13.27
CA VAL A 17 15.25 -8.77 -13.56
C VAL A 17 16.21 -8.61 -14.74
N ARG A 18 15.77 -7.98 -15.84
CA ARG A 18 16.65 -7.72 -16.99
C ARG A 18 17.86 -6.85 -16.65
N LYS A 19 17.74 -5.93 -15.69
CA LYS A 19 18.83 -5.01 -15.33
C LYS A 19 19.78 -5.59 -14.27
N HIS A 20 19.28 -6.37 -13.32
CA HIS A 20 20.05 -6.81 -12.15
C HIS A 20 20.36 -8.32 -12.16
N GLY A 21 19.81 -9.08 -13.11
CA GLY A 21 20.10 -10.52 -13.26
C GLY A 21 19.43 -11.41 -12.22
N HIS A 22 18.71 -10.85 -11.24
CA HIS A 22 17.98 -11.59 -10.22
C HIS A 22 16.62 -10.93 -9.90
N PRO A 23 15.64 -11.71 -9.40
CA PRO A 23 14.38 -11.17 -8.89
C PRO A 23 14.59 -10.15 -7.78
N ALA A 24 13.67 -9.19 -7.66
CA ALA A 24 13.60 -8.32 -6.51
C ALA A 24 13.15 -9.12 -5.29
N LYS A 25 13.66 -8.79 -4.10
CA LYS A 25 13.25 -9.41 -2.83
C LYS A 25 11.72 -9.34 -2.61
N ASN A 26 11.12 -8.25 -3.07
CA ASN A 26 9.67 -8.04 -3.10
C ASN A 26 9.20 -8.09 -4.56
N ASN A 27 8.70 -9.23 -5.00
CA ASN A 27 8.22 -9.42 -6.35
C ASN A 27 6.73 -9.09 -6.43
N TYR A 28 6.36 -8.26 -7.42
CA TYR A 28 5.00 -7.79 -7.59
C TYR A 28 4.05 -8.97 -7.89
N GLY A 29 2.96 -9.06 -7.13
CA GLY A 29 1.95 -10.11 -7.24
C GLY A 29 2.25 -11.41 -6.48
N SER A 30 3.47 -11.62 -5.95
CA SER A 30 3.79 -12.82 -5.17
C SER A 30 4.20 -12.53 -3.72
N SER A 31 4.95 -11.45 -3.49
CA SER A 31 5.27 -10.98 -2.13
C SER A 31 4.95 -9.49 -1.92
N LEU A 32 4.76 -8.75 -3.02
CA LEU A 32 4.25 -7.39 -3.00
C LEU A 32 2.88 -7.37 -3.68
N PHE A 33 1.82 -7.49 -2.89
CA PHE A 33 0.45 -7.49 -3.38
C PHE A 33 0.02 -6.07 -3.76
N ALA A 34 -0.79 -5.96 -4.81
CA ALA A 34 -1.34 -4.70 -5.29
C ALA A 34 -2.53 -4.26 -4.42
N VAL A 35 -2.30 -4.16 -3.11
CA VAL A 35 -3.33 -3.75 -2.14
C VAL A 35 -3.23 -2.25 -1.91
N SER A 36 -4.30 -1.54 -2.24
CA SER A 36 -4.48 -0.12 -1.98
C SER A 36 -4.90 0.16 -0.54
N ALA A 37 -4.66 1.37 -0.05
CA ALA A 37 -5.17 1.80 1.26
C ALA A 37 -6.71 1.78 1.27
N ALA A 38 -7.34 2.10 0.14
CA ALA A 38 -8.78 1.99 -0.05
C ALA A 38 -9.31 0.57 0.13
N GLU A 39 -8.62 -0.45 -0.39
CA GLU A 39 -9.02 -1.85 -0.21
C GLU A 39 -8.92 -2.28 1.24
N GLY A 40 -7.83 -1.92 1.94
CA GLY A 40 -7.67 -2.19 3.36
C GLY A 40 -8.76 -1.53 4.21
N LEU A 41 -9.10 -0.27 3.93
CA LEU A 41 -10.18 0.46 4.60
C LEU A 41 -11.56 -0.15 4.35
N ARG A 42 -11.88 -0.50 3.11
CA ARG A 42 -13.16 -1.15 2.78
C ARG A 42 -13.29 -2.51 3.45
N TRP A 43 -12.23 -3.30 3.45
CA TRP A 43 -12.20 -4.58 4.13
C TRP A 43 -12.43 -4.41 5.63
N ALA A 44 -11.71 -3.50 6.29
CA ALA A 44 -11.88 -3.21 7.71
C ALA A 44 -13.28 -2.70 8.05
N ALA A 45 -13.88 -1.86 7.22
CA ALA A 45 -15.27 -1.43 7.40
C ALA A 45 -16.25 -2.61 7.28
N GLY A 46 -15.99 -3.54 6.35
CA GLY A 46 -16.81 -4.73 6.14
C GLY A 46 -16.76 -5.75 7.28
N THR A 47 -15.73 -5.74 8.14
CA THR A 47 -15.67 -6.63 9.31
C THR A 47 -16.56 -6.17 10.46
N GLY A 48 -16.96 -4.89 10.49
CA GLY A 48 -17.69 -4.29 11.63
C GLY A 48 -16.86 -4.18 12.92
N ALA A 49 -15.58 -4.57 12.88
CA ALA A 49 -14.69 -4.66 14.03
C ALA A 49 -13.60 -3.57 14.04
N ALA A 50 -13.62 -2.63 13.11
CA ALA A 50 -12.60 -1.60 12.99
C ALA A 50 -12.68 -0.58 14.15
N LEU A 51 -11.62 -0.51 14.95
CA LEU A 51 -11.49 0.44 16.07
C LEU A 51 -10.73 1.70 15.68
N ALA A 52 -9.66 1.56 14.88
CA ALA A 52 -8.84 2.69 14.44
C ALA A 52 -8.08 2.39 13.16
N VAL A 53 -7.85 3.44 12.35
CA VAL A 53 -7.03 3.36 11.16
C VAL A 53 -6.09 4.55 11.06
N PHE A 54 -4.79 4.32 10.96
CA PHE A 54 -3.80 5.39 10.95
C PHE A 54 -2.53 5.03 10.15
N PRO A 55 -1.75 6.03 9.69
CA PRO A 55 -0.48 5.78 9.03
C PRO A 55 0.61 5.50 10.07
N ARG A 56 1.37 4.39 9.92
CA ARG A 56 2.36 3.96 10.93
C ARG A 56 3.45 4.99 11.25
N TYR A 57 3.89 5.73 10.24
CA TYR A 57 5.03 6.65 10.35
C TYR A 57 4.63 8.12 10.49
N HIS A 58 3.32 8.41 10.47
CA HIS A 58 2.87 9.79 10.52
C HIS A 58 2.48 10.20 11.95
N PRO A 59 2.77 11.45 12.34
CA PRO A 59 2.32 11.99 13.62
C PRO A 59 0.78 12.06 13.66
N ARG A 60 0.21 12.06 14.88
CA ARG A 60 -1.25 12.00 15.10
C ARG A 60 -2.04 13.08 14.36
N TRP A 61 -1.48 14.27 14.19
CA TRP A 61 -2.14 15.37 13.46
C TRP A 61 -2.30 15.09 11.96
N ALA A 62 -1.56 14.12 11.40
CA ALA A 62 -1.63 13.73 9.99
C ALA A 62 -2.51 12.50 9.75
N TRP A 63 -3.20 12.00 10.78
CA TRP A 63 -4.03 10.79 10.65
C TRP A 63 -5.23 10.99 9.72
N TRP A 64 -5.72 12.23 9.57
CA TRP A 64 -6.79 12.55 8.61
C TRP A 64 -6.40 12.24 7.16
N LEU A 65 -5.11 12.09 6.85
CA LEU A 65 -4.65 11.70 5.51
C LEU A 65 -5.20 10.33 5.07
N THR A 66 -5.51 9.42 6.00
CA THR A 66 -6.14 8.12 5.67
C THR A 66 -7.57 8.28 5.16
N SER A 67 -8.24 9.35 5.54
CA SER A 67 -9.62 9.64 5.17
C SER A 67 -9.75 10.29 3.79
N VAL A 68 -8.68 10.90 3.26
CA VAL A 68 -8.73 11.60 1.97
C VAL A 68 -8.45 10.62 0.82
N PRO A 69 -9.43 10.36 -0.07
CA PRO A 69 -9.21 9.56 -1.26
C PRO A 69 -8.09 10.16 -2.11
N VAL A 70 -7.39 9.33 -2.87
CA VAL A 70 -6.19 9.72 -3.65
C VAL A 70 -5.00 10.03 -2.75
N LEU A 71 -5.05 11.04 -1.88
CA LEU A 71 -3.92 11.37 -0.99
C LEU A 71 -3.46 10.19 -0.14
N ARG A 72 -4.40 9.42 0.42
CA ARG A 72 -4.06 8.23 1.19
C ARG A 72 -3.27 7.19 0.40
N GLU A 73 -3.52 7.05 -0.90
CA GLU A 73 -2.84 6.04 -1.74
C GLU A 73 -1.37 6.40 -1.99
N PHE A 74 -1.04 7.69 -1.98
CA PHE A 74 0.31 8.17 -2.22
C PHE A 74 1.09 8.44 -0.92
N LEU A 75 0.42 9.00 0.09
CA LEU A 75 1.06 9.45 1.32
C LEU A 75 1.04 8.37 2.41
N VAL A 76 0.07 7.46 2.40
CA VAL A 76 -0.05 6.38 3.40
C VAL A 76 0.50 5.08 2.82
N SER A 77 1.82 4.99 2.80
CA SER A 77 2.55 3.78 2.36
C SER A 77 2.46 2.61 3.35
N ASN A 78 2.07 2.88 4.61
CA ASN A 78 1.93 1.87 5.65
C ASN A 78 0.68 2.18 6.50
N LEU A 79 -0.43 1.54 6.13
CA LEU A 79 -1.71 1.66 6.82
C LEU A 79 -1.80 0.65 7.97
N VAL A 80 -2.11 1.12 9.17
CA VAL A 80 -2.37 0.27 10.34
C VAL A 80 -3.89 0.19 10.53
N LEU A 81 -4.40 -1.04 10.64
CA LEU A 81 -5.78 -1.34 10.99
C LEU A 81 -5.81 -1.95 12.39
N VAL A 82 -6.54 -1.34 13.31
CA VAL A 82 -6.79 -1.89 14.65
C VAL A 82 -8.19 -2.46 14.66
N LEU A 83 -8.30 -3.76 14.92
CA LEU A 83 -9.57 -4.48 14.95
C LEU A 83 -9.83 -5.02 16.36
N THR A 84 -11.10 -5.08 16.75
CA THR A 84 -11.52 -5.91 17.89
C THR A 84 -11.58 -7.38 17.47
N PRO A 85 -11.20 -8.33 18.34
CA PRO A 85 -11.48 -9.75 18.15
C PRO A 85 -12.98 -10.04 17.99
#